data_AF-B8M931-F1
#
_entry.id   AF-B8M931-F1
#
_cell.length_a   1.000
_cell.length_b   1.000
_cell.length_c   1.000
_cell.angle_alpha   90.00
_cell.angle_beta   90.00
_cell.angle_gamma   90.00
#
_symmetry.space_group_name_H-M   'P 1'
#
loop_
_entity.id
_entity.type
_entity.pdbx_description
1 polymer ?
#
loop_
_entity_poly.entity_id
_entity_poly.type
_entity_poly.pdbx_seq_one_letter_code
_entity_poly.pdbx_strand_id
1 'polypeptide(L)'
;MALRAFLIRAAATKEGPLILFSIEPQGVCTQIQFEVDDMWRIFMAATSDLASRNTICVFDALDECRDQDQKELIERLRGFHDRHLDRQGNWLKFLVTSRPYDNIQDYFRPVTESFPQIHLRGEEENDQIHEEINLVVKAKLAELGKDLGLRADTQERLERELCEMKHRTYLWLYLAIDDIKRTLKNSLRPDRETIPPLPKNVPKAYERILNRVPSDQKAKIETILRIIVGARRPLTVQEMAMALGVATTPGAETATEAGLSPNGLDKKIRQLCGLFVFIKESKIYLIHQTAREFLVSRHD
;
A
#
# COMPACT_ATOMS: atom_id res chain seq x y z
N MET A 1 8.60 -16.97 -4.97
CA MET A 1 8.51 -16.73 -3.50
C MET A 1 7.15 -16.15 -3.11
N ALA A 2 6.31 -15.72 -4.06
CA ALA A 2 4.94 -15.29 -3.78
C ALA A 2 4.08 -16.43 -3.23
N LEU A 3 4.31 -17.68 -3.65
CA LEU A 3 3.60 -18.82 -3.06
C LEU A 3 4.07 -19.19 -1.64
N ARG A 4 5.25 -18.76 -1.18
CA ARG A 4 5.76 -19.18 0.15
C ARG A 4 5.07 -18.52 1.35
N ALA A 5 4.07 -17.67 1.14
CA ALA A 5 3.43 -16.91 2.22
C ALA A 5 1.88 -16.89 2.12
N PHE A 6 1.26 -18.03 1.82
CA PHE A 6 -0.18 -18.21 2.02
C PHE A 6 -0.45 -18.82 3.39
N LEU A 7 -0.71 -17.98 4.40
CA LEU A 7 -1.34 -18.42 5.65
C LEU A 7 -2.85 -18.18 5.52
N ILE A 8 -3.63 -19.25 5.70
CA ILE A 8 -5.09 -19.22 5.66
C ILE A 8 -5.59 -18.52 6.93
N ARG A 9 -6.15 -17.31 6.80
CA ARG A 9 -7.01 -16.71 7.83
C ARG A 9 -8.46 -16.76 7.35
N ALA A 10 -9.18 -17.79 7.80
CA ALA A 10 -10.63 -17.85 7.61
C ALA A 10 -11.30 -16.92 8.63
N ALA A 11 -12.02 -15.90 8.15
CA ALA A 11 -12.93 -15.12 8.98
C ALA A 11 -14.35 -15.60 8.67
N ALA A 12 -14.93 -16.38 9.58
CA ALA A 12 -16.35 -16.74 9.48
C ALA A 12 -17.19 -15.50 9.78
N THR A 13 -17.87 -14.96 8.77
CA THR A 13 -18.92 -13.95 8.97
C THR A 13 -20.28 -14.65 8.99
N LYS A 14 -21.29 -14.01 9.59
CA LYS A 14 -22.66 -14.58 9.69
C LYS A 14 -23.33 -14.86 8.34
N GLU A 15 -22.73 -14.45 7.22
CA GLU A 15 -23.23 -14.70 5.84
C GLU A 15 -22.41 -15.73 5.04
N GLY A 16 -21.43 -16.40 5.67
CA GLY A 16 -20.61 -17.43 5.05
C GLY A 16 -19.10 -17.25 5.30
N PRO A 17 -18.27 -18.26 4.97
CA PRO A 17 -16.82 -18.17 5.14
C PRO A 17 -16.23 -17.23 4.07
N LEU A 18 -15.91 -16.00 4.47
CA LEU A 18 -14.99 -15.15 3.72
C LEU A 18 -13.57 -15.56 4.11
N ILE A 19 -12.88 -16.28 3.23
CA ILE A 19 -11.46 -16.57 3.41
C ILE A 19 -10.67 -15.41 2.79
N LEU A 20 -10.32 -14.43 3.62
CA LEU A 20 -9.46 -13.34 3.21
C LEU A 20 -8.00 -13.83 3.20
N PHE A 21 -7.43 -13.99 2.01
CA PHE A 21 -6.00 -14.22 1.87
C PHE A 21 -5.27 -12.88 1.94
N SER A 22 -4.77 -12.53 3.13
CA SER A 22 -3.83 -11.42 3.28
C SER A 22 -2.41 -11.97 3.24
N ILE A 23 -1.56 -11.41 2.38
CA ILE A 23 -0.13 -11.72 2.34
C ILE A 23 0.51 -11.08 3.59
N GLU A 24 0.49 -11.80 4.71
CA GLU A 24 1.22 -11.42 5.92
C GLU A 24 2.52 -12.23 6.04
N PRO A 25 3.70 -11.59 6.09
CA PRO A 25 4.95 -12.30 6.37
C PRO A 25 5.04 -12.64 7.85
N GLN A 26 4.30 -13.62 8.37
CA GLN A 26 4.49 -14.09 9.74
C GLN A 26 5.64 -15.10 9.81
N GLY A 27 6.58 -14.81 10.71
CA GLY A 27 7.78 -15.61 10.91
C GLY A 27 7.52 -16.89 11.69
N VAL A 28 8.35 -17.88 11.36
CA VAL A 28 8.59 -19.15 12.06
C VAL A 28 7.45 -20.17 11.99
N CYS A 29 7.33 -20.82 10.83
CA CYS A 29 7.03 -22.25 10.82
C CYS A 29 8.28 -22.99 10.33
N THR A 30 8.89 -23.76 11.23
CA THR A 30 10.05 -24.60 10.97
C THR A 30 9.74 -25.62 9.88
N GLN A 31 10.55 -25.58 8.80
CA GLN A 31 10.74 -26.65 7.82
C GLN A 31 9.49 -27.31 7.25
N ILE A 32 8.71 -26.54 6.49
CA ILE A 32 8.05 -27.16 5.33
C ILE A 32 8.41 -26.36 4.09
N GLN A 33 9.41 -26.84 3.35
CA GLN A 33 9.61 -26.42 1.97
C GLN A 33 8.47 -27.03 1.16
N PHE A 34 7.31 -26.39 1.13
CA PHE A 34 6.30 -26.77 0.16
C PHE A 34 6.77 -26.31 -1.22
N GLU A 35 6.84 -27.24 -2.16
CA GLU A 35 6.90 -26.88 -3.56
C GLU A 35 5.60 -26.16 -3.94
N VAL A 36 5.71 -25.24 -4.89
CA VAL A 36 4.61 -24.37 -5.29
C VAL A 36 3.39 -25.18 -5.78
N ASP A 37 3.64 -26.32 -6.42
CA ASP A 37 2.62 -27.27 -6.83
C ASP A 37 1.90 -27.92 -5.65
N ASP A 38 2.63 -28.26 -4.58
CA ASP A 38 2.04 -28.83 -3.37
C ASP A 38 1.11 -27.84 -2.68
N MET A 39 1.52 -26.57 -2.59
CA MET A 39 0.67 -25.54 -2.00
C MET A 39 -0.61 -25.33 -2.80
N TRP A 40 -0.51 -25.30 -4.13
CA TRP A 40 -1.69 -25.20 -4.99
C TRP A 40 -2.61 -26.40 -4.81
N ARG A 41 -2.06 -27.62 -4.76
CA ARG A 41 -2.82 -28.86 -4.53
C ARG A 41 -3.53 -28.86 -3.18
N ILE A 42 -2.84 -28.46 -2.11
CA ILE A 42 -3.40 -28.37 -0.75
C ILE A 42 -4.52 -27.33 -0.72
N PHE A 43 -4.29 -26.14 -1.30
CA PHE A 43 -5.29 -25.09 -1.41
C PHE A 43 -6.55 -25.60 -2.13
N MET A 44 -6.38 -26.25 -3.29
CA MET A 44 -7.48 -26.82 -4.06
C MET A 44 -8.27 -27.89 -3.29
N ALA A 45 -7.57 -28.75 -2.54
CA ALA A 45 -8.20 -29.75 -1.69
C ALA A 45 -8.99 -29.09 -0.55
N ALA A 46 -8.42 -28.09 0.12
CA ALA A 46 -9.05 -27.37 1.21
C ALA A 46 -10.31 -26.61 0.79
N THR A 47 -10.31 -26.00 -0.41
CA THR A 47 -11.49 -25.32 -0.97
C THR A 47 -12.54 -26.26 -1.56
N SER A 48 -12.17 -27.52 -1.79
CA SER A 48 -13.10 -28.56 -2.25
C SER A 48 -13.83 -29.25 -1.10
N ASP A 49 -13.35 -29.08 0.14
CA ASP A 49 -13.96 -29.67 1.34
C ASP A 49 -15.37 -29.12 1.60
N LEU A 50 -16.25 -29.96 2.15
CA LEU A 50 -17.63 -29.58 2.46
C LEU A 50 -17.72 -28.48 3.53
N ALA A 51 -16.74 -28.38 4.42
CA ALA A 51 -16.65 -27.33 5.43
C ALA A 51 -16.32 -25.95 4.83
N SER A 52 -15.73 -25.91 3.63
CA SER A 52 -15.35 -24.69 2.91
C SER A 52 -16.24 -24.44 1.67
N ARG A 53 -17.50 -24.89 1.75
CA ARG A 53 -18.49 -24.70 0.69
C ARG A 53 -18.58 -23.23 0.30
N ASN A 54 -18.40 -22.97 -1.00
CA ASN A 54 -18.52 -21.65 -1.62
C ASN A 54 -17.50 -20.64 -1.09
N THR A 55 -16.32 -20.65 -1.72
CA THR A 55 -15.18 -19.80 -1.30
C THR A 55 -14.93 -18.69 -2.32
N ILE A 56 -14.69 -17.46 -1.85
CA ILE A 56 -14.10 -16.38 -2.65
C ILE A 56 -12.66 -16.18 -2.18
N CYS A 57 -11.71 -16.25 -3.11
CA CYS A 57 -10.32 -15.93 -2.89
C CYS A 57 -10.01 -14.57 -3.53
N VAL A 58 -9.44 -13.65 -2.77
CA VAL A 58 -9.05 -12.32 -3.24
C VAL A 58 -7.53 -12.23 -3.32
N PHE A 59 -7.02 -11.97 -4.52
CA PHE A 59 -5.64 -11.61 -4.76
C PHE A 59 -5.55 -10.10 -4.96
N ASP A 60 -5.07 -9.40 -3.95
CA ASP A 60 -4.95 -7.94 -3.99
C ASP A 60 -3.56 -7.51 -4.52
N ALA A 61 -3.53 -6.52 -5.40
CA ALA A 61 -2.34 -5.88 -5.97
C ALA A 61 -1.34 -6.87 -6.61
N LEU A 62 -1.80 -7.67 -7.58
CA LEU A 62 -0.97 -8.65 -8.26
C LEU A 62 0.31 -8.03 -8.86
N ASP A 63 0.23 -6.79 -9.34
CA ASP A 63 1.36 -6.05 -9.91
C ASP A 63 2.52 -5.81 -8.94
N GLU A 64 2.32 -5.96 -7.63
CA GLU A 64 3.39 -5.88 -6.63
C GLU A 64 4.21 -7.18 -6.50
N CYS A 65 3.75 -8.27 -7.11
CA CYS A 65 4.50 -9.52 -7.18
C CYS A 65 5.67 -9.42 -8.18
N ARG A 66 6.63 -10.35 -8.13
CA ARG A 66 7.66 -10.43 -9.19
C ARG A 66 7.04 -10.97 -10.47
N ASP A 67 7.53 -10.52 -11.62
CA ASP A 67 7.02 -10.93 -12.94
C ASP A 67 6.87 -12.45 -13.10
N GLN A 68 7.88 -13.23 -12.69
CA GLN A 68 7.82 -14.68 -12.75
C GLN A 68 6.74 -15.27 -11.82
N ASP A 69 6.60 -14.70 -10.62
CA ASP A 69 5.60 -15.10 -9.63
C ASP A 69 4.17 -14.73 -10.13
N GLN A 70 4.01 -13.57 -10.81
CA GLN A 70 2.75 -13.14 -11.44
C GLN A 70 2.33 -14.13 -12.54
N LYS A 71 3.24 -14.42 -13.48
CA LYS A 71 2.98 -15.34 -14.60
C LYS A 71 2.53 -16.71 -14.10
N GLU A 72 3.25 -17.30 -13.15
CA GLU A 72 2.92 -18.62 -12.62
C GLU A 72 1.53 -18.66 -11.97
N LEU A 73 1.16 -17.63 -11.21
CA LEU A 73 -0.17 -17.54 -10.59
C LEU A 73 -1.27 -17.41 -11.66
N ILE A 74 -1.08 -16.57 -12.67
CA ILE A 74 -2.05 -16.39 -13.77
C ILE A 74 -2.26 -17.71 -14.53
N GLU A 75 -1.18 -18.44 -14.83
CA GLU A 75 -1.25 -19.73 -15.52
C GLU A 75 -2.02 -20.78 -14.71
N ARG A 76 -1.90 -20.77 -13.38
CA ARG A 76 -2.65 -21.65 -12.48
C ARG A 76 -4.12 -21.28 -12.38
N LEU A 77 -4.45 -20.00 -12.31
CA LEU A 77 -5.83 -19.51 -12.32
C LEU A 77 -6.54 -19.90 -13.61
N ARG A 78 -5.86 -19.74 -14.75
CA ARG A 78 -6.32 -20.23 -16.06
C ARG A 78 -6.57 -21.74 -16.02
N GLY A 79 -5.57 -22.52 -15.61
CA GLY A 79 -5.69 -23.97 -15.56
C GLY A 79 -6.79 -24.46 -14.61
N PHE A 80 -7.03 -23.76 -13.49
CA PHE A 80 -8.16 -24.05 -12.61
C PHE A 80 -9.48 -23.87 -13.34
N HIS A 81 -9.66 -22.74 -14.02
CA HIS A 81 -10.90 -22.46 -14.71
C HIS A 81 -11.20 -23.47 -15.83
N ASP A 82 -10.21 -23.74 -16.70
CA ASP A 82 -10.38 -24.67 -17.83
C ASP A 82 -10.85 -26.06 -17.40
N ARG A 83 -10.54 -26.46 -16.17
CA ARG A 83 -10.87 -27.77 -15.59
C ARG A 83 -12.17 -27.81 -14.78
N HIS A 84 -12.76 -26.67 -14.40
CA HIS A 84 -13.81 -26.61 -13.36
C HIS A 84 -15.16 -26.04 -13.81
N LEU A 85 -15.53 -26.19 -15.08
CA LEU A 85 -16.77 -25.63 -15.63
C LEU A 85 -18.10 -26.21 -15.08
N ASP A 86 -18.11 -27.38 -14.41
CA ASP A 86 -19.36 -27.96 -13.92
C ASP A 86 -19.19 -28.84 -12.66
N ARG A 87 -19.26 -28.23 -11.47
CA ARG A 87 -19.45 -28.98 -10.22
C ARG A 87 -20.69 -28.47 -9.50
N GLN A 88 -21.77 -29.25 -9.57
CA GLN A 88 -22.97 -28.98 -8.78
C GLN A 88 -22.64 -29.11 -7.28
N GLY A 89 -22.75 -27.99 -6.54
CA GLY A 89 -22.80 -27.98 -5.07
C GLY A 89 -21.69 -27.21 -4.34
N ASN A 90 -20.50 -27.04 -4.92
CA ASN A 90 -19.39 -26.29 -4.33
C ASN A 90 -18.71 -25.41 -5.42
N TRP A 91 -18.62 -24.09 -5.21
CA TRP A 91 -17.89 -23.19 -6.10
C TRP A 91 -16.69 -22.51 -5.43
N LEU A 92 -15.68 -22.19 -6.22
CA LEU A 92 -14.53 -21.37 -5.84
C LEU A 92 -14.42 -20.24 -6.86
N LYS A 93 -14.45 -18.98 -6.38
CA LYS A 93 -14.30 -17.77 -7.21
C LYS A 93 -13.02 -17.06 -6.84
N PHE A 94 -12.41 -16.44 -7.84
CA PHE A 94 -11.23 -15.59 -7.66
C PHE A 94 -11.57 -14.16 -8.04
N LEU A 95 -11.17 -13.22 -7.18
CA LEU A 95 -11.14 -11.79 -7.48
C LEU A 95 -9.67 -11.37 -7.48
N VAL A 96 -9.21 -10.80 -8.58
CA VAL A 96 -7.82 -10.32 -8.72
C VAL A 96 -7.86 -8.82 -8.97
N THR A 97 -7.11 -8.06 -8.18
CA THR A 97 -6.87 -6.64 -8.44
C THR A 97 -5.43 -6.47 -8.93
N SER A 98 -5.24 -5.60 -9.91
CA SER A 98 -3.93 -5.30 -10.47
C SER A 98 -3.99 -3.98 -11.23
N ARG A 99 -2.85 -3.29 -11.28
CA ARG A 99 -2.65 -2.23 -12.27
C ARG A 99 -2.64 -2.80 -13.70
N PRO A 100 -3.09 -2.01 -14.70
CA PRO A 100 -3.23 -2.44 -16.09
C PRO A 100 -1.88 -2.40 -16.83
N TYR A 101 -0.80 -2.95 -16.27
CA TYR A 101 0.48 -3.02 -16.98
C TYR A 101 0.41 -3.99 -18.15
N ASP A 102 1.05 -3.64 -19.27
CA ASP A 102 0.99 -4.40 -20.54
C ASP A 102 1.32 -5.87 -20.34
N ASN A 103 2.36 -6.19 -19.57
CA ASN A 103 2.76 -7.56 -19.28
C ASN A 103 1.68 -8.36 -18.54
N ILE A 104 1.01 -7.74 -17.57
CA ILE A 104 -0.06 -8.37 -16.80
C ILE A 104 -1.31 -8.54 -17.67
N GLN A 105 -1.66 -7.51 -18.44
CA GLN A 105 -2.76 -7.58 -19.40
C GLN A 105 -2.53 -8.67 -20.44
N ASP A 106 -1.32 -8.80 -20.97
CA ASP A 106 -0.96 -9.82 -21.94
C ASP A 106 -1.06 -11.24 -21.37
N TYR A 107 -0.66 -11.45 -20.11
CA TYR A 107 -0.81 -12.73 -19.44
C TYR A 107 -2.28 -13.08 -19.17
N PHE A 108 -3.10 -12.09 -18.86
CA PHE A 108 -4.54 -12.28 -18.69
C PHE A 108 -5.31 -12.31 -20.00
N ARG A 109 -4.77 -11.84 -21.13
CA ARG A 109 -5.49 -11.75 -22.42
C ARG A 109 -6.22 -13.04 -22.82
N PRO A 110 -5.58 -14.24 -22.77
CA PRO A 110 -6.25 -15.50 -23.12
C PRO A 110 -7.40 -15.85 -22.16
N VAL A 111 -7.34 -15.32 -20.94
CA VAL A 111 -8.34 -15.50 -19.89
C VAL A 111 -9.45 -14.46 -20.10
N THR A 112 -9.14 -13.17 -20.18
CA THR A 112 -10.11 -12.05 -20.24
C THR A 112 -11.06 -12.08 -21.44
N GLU A 113 -10.70 -12.74 -22.56
CA GLU A 113 -11.66 -13.00 -23.65
C GLU A 113 -12.83 -13.90 -23.20
N SER A 114 -12.65 -14.66 -22.12
CA SER A 114 -13.63 -15.58 -21.53
C SER A 114 -14.27 -15.06 -20.23
N PHE A 115 -13.89 -13.87 -19.69
CA PHE A 115 -14.40 -13.38 -18.40
C PHE A 115 -14.81 -11.90 -18.39
N PRO A 116 -15.74 -11.53 -17.49
CA PRO A 116 -16.01 -10.14 -17.19
C PRO A 116 -14.76 -9.50 -16.56
N GLN A 117 -14.15 -8.56 -17.28
CA GLN A 117 -13.18 -7.62 -16.73
C GLN A 117 -13.93 -6.37 -16.27
N ILE A 118 -13.72 -5.97 -15.03
CA ILE A 118 -14.07 -4.62 -14.58
C ILE A 118 -12.79 -3.80 -14.66
N HIS A 119 -12.77 -2.87 -15.61
CA HIS A 119 -11.68 -1.91 -15.71
C HIS A 119 -12.11 -0.60 -15.05
N LEU A 120 -11.58 -0.32 -13.86
CA LEU A 120 -11.78 0.95 -13.18
C LEU A 120 -10.93 2.01 -13.88
N ARG A 121 -11.55 2.78 -14.79
CA ARG A 121 -10.87 3.81 -15.57
C ARG A 121 -10.70 5.08 -14.75
N GLY A 122 -9.81 5.04 -13.77
CA GLY A 122 -9.49 6.19 -12.91
C GLY A 122 -9.02 7.43 -13.69
N GLU A 123 -8.60 7.28 -14.94
CA GLU A 123 -8.16 8.37 -15.83
C GLU A 123 -9.26 8.88 -16.78
N GLU A 124 -10.32 8.12 -17.03
CA GLU A 124 -11.37 8.46 -18.01
C GLU A 124 -12.75 8.72 -17.36
N GLU A 125 -13.07 8.11 -16.22
CA GLU A 125 -14.29 8.37 -15.42
C GLU A 125 -14.14 9.60 -14.50
N ASN A 126 -13.48 10.63 -15.03
CA ASN A 126 -12.93 11.72 -14.24
C ASN A 126 -14.01 12.51 -13.48
N ASP A 127 -15.17 12.73 -14.08
CA ASP A 127 -16.20 13.62 -13.52
C ASP A 127 -16.93 13.00 -12.32
N GLN A 128 -17.32 11.72 -12.40
CA GLN A 128 -17.98 11.03 -11.28
C GLN A 128 -17.01 10.82 -10.11
N ILE A 129 -15.78 10.40 -10.40
CA ILE A 129 -14.72 10.26 -9.38
C ILE A 129 -14.42 11.63 -8.75
N HIS A 130 -14.41 12.71 -9.53
CA HIS A 130 -14.25 14.07 -9.02
C HIS A 130 -15.39 14.49 -8.09
N GLU A 131 -16.63 14.17 -8.43
CA GLU A 131 -17.79 14.44 -7.57
C GLU A 131 -17.72 13.66 -6.25
N GLU A 132 -17.35 12.38 -6.28
CA GLU A 132 -17.15 11.57 -5.08
C GLU A 132 -16.01 12.14 -4.21
N ILE A 133 -14.89 12.50 -4.82
CA ILE A 133 -13.77 13.12 -4.10
C ILE A 133 -14.23 14.42 -3.44
N ASN A 134 -15.10 15.22 -4.07
CA ASN A 134 -15.63 16.45 -3.45
C ASN A 134 -16.39 16.16 -2.16
N LEU A 135 -17.14 15.05 -2.09
CA LEU A 135 -17.81 14.63 -0.85
C LEU A 135 -16.78 14.30 0.24
N VAL A 136 -15.68 13.63 -0.13
CA VAL A 136 -14.59 13.34 0.80
C VAL A 136 -13.85 14.60 1.23
N VAL A 137 -13.62 15.57 0.34
CA VAL A 137 -13.06 16.89 0.69
C VAL A 137 -13.91 17.55 1.77
N LYS A 138 -15.23 17.66 1.55
CA LYS A 138 -16.18 18.25 2.50
C LYS A 138 -16.10 17.56 3.86
N ALA A 139 -16.17 16.24 3.89
CA ALA A 139 -16.11 15.47 5.12
C ALA A 139 -14.78 15.69 5.86
N LYS A 140 -13.65 15.63 5.16
CA LYS A 140 -12.32 15.77 5.75
C LYS A 140 -12.02 17.19 6.22
N LEU A 141 -12.51 18.21 5.53
CA LEU A 141 -12.40 19.59 5.99
C LEU A 141 -13.30 19.90 7.18
N ALA A 142 -14.49 19.31 7.24
CA ALA A 142 -15.34 19.42 8.42
C ALA A 142 -14.67 18.77 9.65
N GLU A 143 -14.01 17.62 9.49
CA GLU A 143 -13.18 17.01 10.53
C GLU A 143 -12.01 17.92 10.93
N LEU A 144 -11.23 18.40 9.95
CA LEU A 144 -10.08 19.27 10.18
C LEU A 144 -10.48 20.59 10.86
N GLY A 145 -11.60 21.16 10.45
CA GLY A 145 -12.16 22.39 10.99
C GLY A 145 -12.55 22.25 12.46
N LYS A 146 -13.11 21.10 12.84
CA LYS A 146 -13.38 20.77 14.25
C LYS A 146 -12.08 20.56 15.04
N ASP A 147 -11.13 19.81 14.47
CA ASP A 147 -9.84 19.51 15.11
C ASP A 147 -9.03 20.78 15.43
N LEU A 148 -9.07 21.78 14.53
CA LEU A 148 -8.23 22.97 14.61
C LEU A 148 -9.01 24.25 14.98
N GLY A 149 -10.32 24.15 15.20
CA GLY A 149 -11.18 25.30 15.49
C GLY A 149 -11.25 26.33 14.36
N LEU A 150 -11.24 25.88 13.09
CA LEU A 150 -11.24 26.77 11.93
C LEU A 150 -12.62 27.39 11.74
N ARG A 151 -12.66 28.68 11.38
CA ARG A 151 -13.90 29.37 11.02
C ARG A 151 -14.44 28.86 9.67
N ALA A 152 -15.74 29.04 9.46
CA ALA A 152 -16.43 28.58 8.26
C ALA A 152 -15.86 29.19 6.96
N ASP A 153 -15.46 30.47 6.99
CA ASP A 153 -14.84 31.16 5.85
C ASP A 153 -13.50 30.52 5.44
N THR A 154 -12.69 30.11 6.40
CA THR A 154 -11.43 29.38 6.15
C THR A 154 -11.69 27.99 5.57
N GLN A 155 -12.68 27.27 6.11
CA GLN A 155 -13.05 25.94 5.62
C GLN A 155 -13.57 26.00 4.18
N GLU A 156 -14.45 26.96 3.88
CA GLU A 156 -15.01 27.15 2.53
C GLU A 156 -13.94 27.54 1.51
N ARG A 157 -12.97 28.39 1.90
CA ARG A 157 -11.82 28.71 1.05
C ARG A 157 -10.99 27.47 0.73
N LEU A 158 -10.66 26.66 1.73
CA LEU A 158 -9.90 25.43 1.56
C LEU A 158 -10.65 24.40 0.71
N GLU A 159 -11.97 24.30 0.89
CA GLU A 159 -12.82 23.40 0.11
C GLU A 159 -12.77 23.77 -1.36
N ARG A 160 -12.95 25.06 -1.68
CA ARG A 160 -12.85 25.55 -3.05
C ARG A 160 -11.48 25.25 -3.66
N GLU A 161 -10.39 25.57 -2.97
CA GLU A 161 -9.03 25.32 -3.46
C GLU A 161 -8.76 23.82 -3.72
N LEU A 162 -9.24 22.92 -2.85
CA LEU A 162 -9.09 21.48 -3.04
C LEU A 162 -9.97 20.93 -4.18
N CYS A 163 -11.20 21.45 -4.34
CA CYS A 163 -12.14 21.04 -5.38
C CYS A 163 -11.76 21.57 -6.78
N GLU A 164 -11.00 22.65 -6.88
CA GLU A 164 -10.51 23.21 -8.17
C GLU A 164 -9.34 22.39 -8.77
N MET A 165 -8.74 21.48 -8.00
CA MET A 165 -7.56 20.73 -8.45
C MET A 165 -7.90 19.65 -9.48
N LYS A 166 -7.38 19.79 -10.71
CA LYS A 166 -7.70 18.91 -11.86
C LYS A 166 -7.20 17.47 -11.76
N HIS A 167 -6.07 17.22 -11.10
CA HIS A 167 -5.45 15.90 -11.00
C HIS A 167 -5.43 15.44 -9.55
N ARG A 168 -6.62 15.26 -8.98
CA ARG A 168 -6.80 14.86 -7.58
C ARG A 168 -7.18 13.39 -7.48
N THR A 169 -6.35 12.62 -6.79
CA THR A 169 -6.66 11.25 -6.35
C THR A 169 -6.93 11.25 -4.85
N TYR A 170 -7.51 10.17 -4.31
CA TYR A 170 -7.67 10.02 -2.86
C TYR A 170 -6.33 10.12 -2.11
N LEU A 171 -5.27 9.55 -2.67
CA LEU A 171 -3.91 9.66 -2.12
C LEU A 171 -3.43 11.12 -2.13
N TRP A 172 -3.59 11.83 -3.25
CA TRP A 172 -3.22 13.24 -3.32
C TRP A 172 -3.96 14.06 -2.26
N LEU A 173 -5.28 13.84 -2.12
CA LEU A 173 -6.10 14.56 -1.14
C LEU A 173 -5.61 14.29 0.29
N TYR A 174 -5.31 13.03 0.61
CA TYR A 174 -4.73 12.66 1.90
C TYR A 174 -3.42 13.40 2.19
N LEU A 175 -2.51 13.46 1.23
CA LEU A 175 -1.22 14.17 1.38
C LEU A 175 -1.42 15.69 1.49
N ALA A 176 -2.33 16.26 0.71
CA ALA A 176 -2.64 17.70 0.73
C ALA A 176 -3.29 18.13 2.06
N ILE A 177 -4.23 17.34 2.59
CA ILE A 177 -4.88 17.64 3.87
C ILE A 177 -3.90 17.52 5.03
N ASP A 178 -3.00 16.52 5.03
CA ASP A 178 -1.96 16.44 6.06
C ASP A 178 -0.99 17.63 5.97
N ASP A 179 -0.66 18.08 4.76
CA ASP A 179 0.12 19.29 4.54
C ASP A 179 -0.54 20.53 5.19
N ILE A 180 -1.82 20.76 4.88
CA ILE A 180 -2.62 21.83 5.48
C ILE A 180 -2.65 21.68 7.00
N LYS A 181 -2.97 20.49 7.51
CA LYS A 181 -3.07 20.21 8.94
C LYS A 181 -1.77 20.55 9.67
N ARG A 182 -0.61 20.20 9.10
CA ARG A 182 0.71 20.54 9.70
C ARG A 182 0.99 22.02 9.72
N THR A 183 0.67 22.73 8.64
CA THR A 183 0.83 24.18 8.55
C THR A 183 0.00 24.88 9.63
N LEU A 184 -1.25 24.45 9.79
CA LEU A 184 -2.20 25.09 10.69
C LEU A 184 -2.05 24.68 12.16
N LYS A 185 -1.66 23.43 12.45
CA LYS A 185 -1.62 22.87 13.81
C LYS A 185 -0.72 23.64 14.78
N ASN A 186 0.37 24.23 14.29
CA ASN A 186 1.31 25.00 15.12
C ASN A 186 1.05 26.50 15.08
N SER A 187 0.04 26.97 14.32
CA SER A 187 -0.28 28.39 14.23
C SER A 187 -1.09 28.84 15.44
N LEU A 188 -0.74 30.02 15.97
CA LEU A 188 -1.54 30.70 17.00
C LEU A 188 -2.85 31.28 16.43
N ARG A 189 -2.90 31.48 15.11
CA ARG A 189 -4.07 32.04 14.41
C ARG A 189 -4.27 31.29 13.09
N PRO A 190 -4.73 30.02 13.13
CA PRO A 190 -4.85 29.17 11.95
C PRO A 190 -5.62 29.82 10.79
N ASP A 191 -6.69 30.57 11.10
CA ASP A 191 -7.50 31.28 10.09
C ASP A 191 -6.76 32.40 9.34
N ARG A 192 -5.65 32.91 9.90
CA ARG A 192 -4.83 33.97 9.30
C ARG A 192 -3.53 33.45 8.72
N GLU A 193 -3.28 32.14 8.83
CA GLU A 193 -2.07 31.53 8.33
C GLU A 193 -2.08 31.50 6.81
N THR A 194 -0.95 31.87 6.21
CA THR A 194 -0.76 31.74 4.77
C THR A 194 -0.46 30.28 4.44
N ILE A 195 -1.45 29.60 3.89
CA ILE A 195 -1.30 28.21 3.43
C ILE A 195 -0.52 28.24 2.12
N PRO A 196 0.59 27.48 2.00
CA PRO A 196 1.32 27.40 0.74
C PRO A 196 0.40 26.83 -0.36
N PRO A 197 0.61 27.18 -1.64
CA PRO A 197 -0.19 26.67 -2.74
C PRO A 197 -0.31 25.15 -2.65
N LEU A 198 -1.39 24.50 -3.09
CA LEU A 198 -1.49 23.03 -2.98
C LEU A 198 -0.47 22.32 -3.91
N PRO A 199 -0.02 21.09 -3.58
CA PRO A 199 0.84 20.33 -4.48
C PRO A 199 0.08 20.01 -5.77
N LYS A 200 0.68 20.22 -6.95
CA LYS A 200 -0.01 20.05 -8.24
C LYS A 200 -0.43 18.60 -8.55
N ASN A 201 0.27 17.62 -7.97
CA ASN A 201 0.07 16.19 -8.15
C ASN A 201 0.78 15.41 -7.02
N VAL A 202 0.65 14.08 -7.01
CA VAL A 202 1.26 13.20 -5.99
C VAL A 202 2.80 13.34 -5.91
N PRO A 203 3.57 13.33 -7.02
CA PRO A 203 5.02 13.59 -6.96
C PRO A 203 5.40 14.91 -6.29
N LYS A 204 4.68 16.00 -6.59
CA LYS A 204 4.92 17.30 -5.93
C LYS A 204 4.53 17.29 -4.44
N ALA A 205 3.55 16.47 -4.05
CA ALA A 205 3.25 16.27 -2.63
C ALA A 205 4.41 15.52 -1.91
N TYR A 206 4.99 14.50 -2.54
CA TYR A 206 6.16 13.80 -2.02
C TYR A 206 7.40 14.71 -1.91
N GLU A 207 7.69 15.52 -2.93
CA GLU A 207 8.78 16.50 -2.88
C GLU A 207 8.64 17.43 -1.67
N ARG A 208 7.42 17.90 -1.35
CA ARG A 208 7.19 18.76 -0.19
C ARG A 208 7.47 18.07 1.12
N ILE A 209 7.11 16.80 1.24
CA ILE A 209 7.38 16.03 2.45
C ILE A 209 8.90 15.91 2.64
N LEU A 210 9.67 15.63 1.59
CA LEU A 210 11.14 15.58 1.66
C LEU A 210 11.78 16.95 1.89
N ASN A 211 11.24 18.03 1.30
CA ASN A 211 11.80 19.37 1.41
C ASN A 211 11.64 20.00 2.80
N ARG A 212 10.70 19.51 3.62
CA ARG A 212 10.51 19.94 5.02
C ARG A 212 11.58 19.44 5.97
N VAL A 213 12.30 18.40 5.57
CA VAL A 213 13.31 17.78 6.40
C VAL A 213 14.46 18.76 6.62
N PRO A 214 14.84 19.05 7.88
CA PRO A 214 16.03 19.82 8.20
C PRO A 214 17.28 19.27 7.51
N SER A 215 18.18 20.14 7.06
CA SER A 215 19.35 19.73 6.27
C SER A 215 20.24 18.71 6.98
N ASP A 216 20.33 18.76 8.30
CA ASP A 216 21.07 17.82 9.17
C ASP A 216 20.41 16.43 9.26
N GLN A 217 19.15 16.29 8.85
CA GLN A 217 18.39 15.04 8.87
C GLN A 217 18.21 14.42 7.48
N LYS A 218 18.45 15.17 6.40
CA LYS A 218 18.25 14.71 5.02
C LYS A 218 19.00 13.43 4.70
N ALA A 219 20.29 13.37 5.02
CA ALA A 219 21.12 12.18 4.78
C ALA A 219 20.56 10.93 5.50
N LYS A 220 20.09 11.08 6.75
CA LYS A 220 19.52 9.98 7.53
C LYS A 220 18.24 9.44 6.89
N ILE A 221 17.34 10.33 6.47
CA ILE A 221 16.09 9.94 5.81
C ILE A 221 16.37 9.28 4.46
N GLU A 222 17.29 9.83 3.69
CA GLU A 222 17.70 9.25 2.43
C GLU A 222 18.22 7.82 2.60
N THR A 223 19.09 7.57 3.59
CA THR A 223 19.54 6.22 3.92
C THR A 223 18.38 5.30 4.31
N ILE A 224 17.46 5.75 5.18
CA ILE A 224 16.29 4.97 5.58
C ILE A 224 15.44 4.60 4.35
N LEU A 225 15.11 5.57 3.51
CA LEU A 225 14.26 5.37 2.33
C LEU A 225 14.94 4.47 1.29
N ARG A 226 16.26 4.60 1.08
CA ARG A 226 17.04 3.70 0.20
C ARG A 226 17.00 2.27 0.70
N ILE A 227 17.16 2.04 2.01
CA ILE A 227 17.05 0.70 2.61
C ILE A 227 15.64 0.14 2.40
N ILE A 228 14.59 0.93 2.63
CA ILE A 228 13.19 0.50 2.43
C ILE A 228 12.94 0.11 0.97
N VAL A 229 13.35 0.95 0.02
CA VAL A 229 13.12 0.73 -1.42
C VAL A 229 13.94 -0.46 -1.94
N GLY A 230 15.17 -0.62 -1.45
CA GLY A 230 16.05 -1.74 -1.78
C GLY A 230 15.65 -3.05 -1.11
N ALA A 231 14.80 -3.02 -0.09
CA ALA A 231 14.32 -4.22 0.57
C ALA A 231 13.35 -5.00 -0.33
N ARG A 232 13.56 -6.31 -0.41
CA ARG A 232 12.70 -7.22 -1.19
C ARG A 232 11.31 -7.41 -0.59
N ARG A 233 11.13 -7.09 0.68
CA ARG A 233 9.87 -7.14 1.44
C ARG A 233 9.91 -6.07 2.53
N PRO A 234 8.76 -5.71 3.13
CA PRO A 234 8.72 -4.88 4.33
C PRO A 234 9.69 -5.41 5.39
N LEU A 235 10.53 -4.51 5.90
CA LEU A 235 11.51 -4.81 6.94
C LEU A 235 10.86 -4.70 8.30
N THR A 236 11.23 -5.60 9.22
CA THR A 236 10.92 -5.41 10.63
C THR A 236 11.74 -4.25 11.20
N VAL A 237 11.31 -3.68 12.32
CA VAL A 237 12.07 -2.63 13.04
C VAL A 237 13.46 -3.14 13.44
N GLN A 238 13.60 -4.41 13.78
CA GLN A 238 14.89 -5.02 14.12
C GLN A 238 15.81 -5.17 12.90
N GLU A 239 15.27 -5.63 11.77
CA GLU A 239 16.01 -5.69 10.51
C GLU A 239 16.45 -4.30 10.04
N MET A 240 15.59 -3.30 10.21
CA MET A 240 15.93 -1.91 9.91
C MET A 240 17.04 -1.38 10.83
N ALA A 241 17.03 -1.71 12.13
CA ALA A 241 18.11 -1.32 13.04
C ALA A 241 19.46 -1.88 12.60
N MET A 242 19.49 -3.15 12.16
CA MET A 242 20.69 -3.79 11.61
C MET A 242 21.13 -3.12 10.31
N ALA A 243 20.22 -2.97 9.34
CA ALA A 243 20.54 -2.38 8.04
C ALA A 243 21.06 -0.94 8.18
N LEU A 244 20.45 -0.14 9.06
CA LEU A 244 20.95 1.21 9.38
C LEU A 244 22.32 1.17 10.02
N GLY A 245 22.55 0.28 10.99
CA GLY A 245 23.84 0.17 11.68
C GLY A 245 24.99 -0.14 10.72
N VAL A 246 24.80 -1.12 9.85
CA VAL A 246 25.78 -1.47 8.81
C VAL A 246 25.97 -0.30 7.83
N ALA A 247 24.89 0.39 7.45
CA ALA A 247 24.95 1.49 6.49
C ALA A 247 25.61 2.77 7.04
N THR A 248 25.55 3.01 8.35
CA THR A 248 26.02 4.26 8.96
C THR A 248 27.30 4.11 9.79
N THR A 249 27.67 2.90 10.18
CA THR A 249 28.83 2.65 11.04
C THR A 249 29.80 1.68 10.36
N PRO A 250 30.93 2.18 9.82
CA PRO A 250 31.93 1.33 9.18
C PRO A 250 32.45 0.24 10.13
N GLY A 251 32.42 -1.01 9.67
CA GLY A 251 32.92 -2.16 10.44
C GLY A 251 31.94 -2.73 11.47
N ALA A 252 30.74 -2.16 11.62
CA ALA A 252 29.69 -2.77 12.43
C ALA A 252 28.96 -3.86 11.61
N GLU A 253 28.86 -5.06 12.17
CA GLU A 253 28.10 -6.18 11.62
C GLU A 253 26.73 -6.32 12.29
N THR A 254 26.59 -5.77 13.50
CA THR A 254 25.33 -5.81 14.27
C THR A 254 24.80 -4.41 14.62
N ALA A 255 23.50 -4.33 14.88
CA ALA A 255 22.87 -3.09 15.36
C ALA A 255 23.47 -2.62 16.70
N THR A 256 23.82 -3.57 17.58
CA THR A 256 24.42 -3.29 18.89
C THR A 256 25.81 -2.69 18.77
N GLU A 257 26.68 -3.23 17.90
CA GLU A 257 27.99 -2.65 17.59
C GLU A 257 27.88 -1.23 17.03
N ALA A 258 26.86 -0.99 16.21
CA ALA A 258 26.56 0.34 15.68
C ALA A 258 25.92 1.28 16.72
N GLY A 259 25.67 0.84 17.96
CA GLY A 259 25.00 1.64 18.99
C GLY A 259 23.52 1.93 18.70
N LEU A 260 22.89 1.18 17.80
CA LEU A 260 21.50 1.33 17.40
C LEU A 260 20.60 0.35 18.15
N SER A 261 19.76 0.87 19.03
CA SER A 261 18.70 0.09 19.66
C SER A 261 17.45 0.04 18.77
N PRO A 262 16.85 -1.14 18.54
CA PRO A 262 15.53 -1.25 17.92
C PRO A 262 14.42 -0.59 18.76
N ASN A 263 14.63 -0.44 20.07
CA ASN A 263 13.63 0.13 20.97
C ASN A 263 13.41 1.61 20.67
N GLY A 264 12.17 1.96 20.32
CA GLY A 264 11.79 3.32 19.95
C GLY A 264 12.27 3.76 18.57
N LEU A 265 12.92 2.88 17.80
CA LEU A 265 13.32 3.18 16.42
C LEU A 265 12.10 3.37 15.51
N ASP A 266 11.02 2.63 15.76
CA ASP A 266 9.74 2.78 15.10
C ASP A 266 9.19 4.21 15.18
N LYS A 267 9.22 4.81 16.38
CA LYS A 267 8.78 6.20 16.61
C LYS A 267 9.68 7.19 15.88
N LYS A 268 11.00 6.98 15.92
CA LYS A 268 11.98 7.83 15.21
C LYS A 268 11.78 7.78 13.70
N ILE A 269 11.59 6.59 13.13
CA ILE A 269 11.33 6.41 11.69
C ILE A 269 10.04 7.11 11.29
N ARG A 270 8.95 6.95 12.06
CA ARG A 270 7.69 7.66 11.81
C ARG A 270 7.85 9.18 11.87
N GLN A 271 8.63 9.68 12.82
CA GLN A 271 8.88 11.11 12.96
C GLN A 271 9.72 11.67 11.81
N LEU A 272 10.77 10.96 11.41
CA LEU A 272 11.69 11.37 10.36
C LEU A 272 11.03 11.28 8.98
N CYS A 273 10.53 10.12 8.61
CA CYS A 273 9.99 9.86 7.28
C CYS A 273 8.55 10.37 7.09
N GLY A 274 7.83 10.68 8.18
CA GLY A 274 6.48 11.25 8.13
C GLY A 274 5.52 10.41 7.30
N LEU A 275 4.78 11.07 6.40
CA LEU A 275 3.81 10.42 5.52
C LEU A 275 4.41 9.47 4.48
N PHE A 276 5.73 9.35 4.34
CA PHE A 276 6.30 8.36 3.43
C PHE A 276 6.13 6.94 3.93
N VAL A 277 6.05 6.75 5.25
CA VAL A 277 6.08 5.43 5.87
C VAL A 277 4.99 5.26 6.91
N PHE A 278 4.52 4.04 7.05
CA PHE A 278 3.76 3.61 8.22
C PHE A 278 4.34 2.31 8.76
N ILE A 279 4.04 2.03 10.03
CA ILE A 279 4.50 0.81 10.68
C ILE A 279 3.28 0.03 11.17
N LYS A 280 3.11 -1.19 10.69
CA LYS A 280 2.06 -2.13 11.11
C LYS A 280 2.75 -3.41 11.57
N GLU A 281 2.37 -3.92 12.75
CA GLU A 281 2.91 -5.18 13.30
C GLU A 281 4.45 -5.24 13.28
N SER A 282 5.09 -4.15 13.71
CA SER A 282 6.55 -4.01 13.74
C SER A 282 7.25 -4.11 12.38
N LYS A 283 6.53 -3.96 11.26
CA LYS A 283 7.08 -3.89 9.90
C LYS A 283 6.86 -2.50 9.31
N ILE A 284 7.84 -2.07 8.53
CA ILE A 284 7.90 -0.75 7.91
C ILE A 284 7.43 -0.87 6.46
N TYR A 285 6.45 -0.04 6.11
CA TYR A 285 5.83 0.02 4.79
C TYR A 285 5.94 1.44 4.25
N LEU A 286 6.05 1.57 2.93
CA LEU A 286 5.78 2.83 2.25
C LEU A 286 4.28 3.11 2.29
N ILE A 287 3.89 4.39 2.33
CA ILE A 287 2.48 4.80 2.38
C ILE A 287 1.66 4.31 1.19
N HIS A 288 2.31 4.17 0.03
CA HIS A 288 1.71 3.73 -1.21
C HIS A 288 2.80 3.31 -2.20
N GLN A 289 2.46 2.44 -3.15
CA GLN A 289 3.36 2.01 -4.21
C GLN A 289 3.91 3.18 -5.05
N THR A 290 3.13 4.23 -5.27
CA THR A 290 3.60 5.46 -5.94
C THR A 290 4.73 6.18 -5.21
N ALA A 291 4.86 5.98 -3.88
CA ALA A 291 6.00 6.52 -3.15
C ALA A 291 7.29 5.77 -3.52
N ARG A 292 7.21 4.46 -3.74
CA ARG A 292 8.33 3.65 -4.22
C ARG A 292 8.77 4.11 -5.60
N GLU A 293 7.82 4.24 -6.52
CA GLU A 293 8.06 4.72 -7.89
C GLU A 293 8.74 6.09 -7.89
N PHE A 294 8.22 7.03 -7.11
CA PHE A 294 8.79 8.36 -6.96
C PHE A 294 10.23 8.35 -6.41
N LEU A 295 10.54 7.43 -5.49
CA LEU A 295 11.88 7.31 -4.90
C LEU A 295 12.87 6.63 -5.86
N VAL A 296 12.41 5.73 -6.72
CA VAL A 296 13.23 5.03 -7.73
C VAL A 296 13.46 5.89 -8.98
N SER A 297 12.45 6.69 -9.39
CA SER A 297 12.49 7.47 -10.62
C SER A 297 13.46 8.66 -10.60
N ARG A 298 14.20 8.90 -9.51
CA ARG A 298 15.17 10.01 -9.38
C ARG A 298 16.60 9.60 -9.71
N HIS A 299 16.76 8.82 -10.78
CA HIS A 299 18.05 8.60 -11.44
C HIS A 299 17.95 9.08 -12.88
N ASP A 300 17.98 10.40 -13.05
CA ASP A 300 18.51 11.12 -14.22
C ASP A 300 18.97 12.51 -13.72
#